data_AF-A0A6A6P5U0-F1
#
_entry.id   AF-A0A6A6P5U0-F1
#
_cell.length_a   1.000
_cell.length_b   1.000
_cell.length_c   1.000
_cell.angle_alpha   90.00
_cell.angle_beta   90.00
_cell.angle_gamma   90.00
#
_symmetry.space_group_name_H-M   'P 1'
#
loop_
_entity.id
_entity.type
_entity.pdbx_description
1 polymer ?
#
loop_
_entity_poly.entity_id
_entity_poly.type
_entity_poly.pdbx_seq_one_letter_code
_entity_poly.pdbx_strand_id
1 'polypeptide(L)'
;MGQGQSSAQWHSQIRNASTTQIINGFDPTTPSETSYQLRWITDQYLKKKKKKLTAEDRDTKLLQLIQQHDDEQAAIIACAHAMSPEAVRKLLAAGLRISPGMQFNVERYLRAIQAAYQVNPKAVTDLEAQWAAALLPLVADKDHDAGRHIETCLSLPEKGIAPDLLRGSMVQGILRSAFAKFAARLEELTNECQWAQAYASASWLSIYATQEAAGLPGASDTVGKLNMMFKDWLMWARWRPNVFRI
;
A
#
# COMPACT_ATOMS: atom_id res chain seq x y z
N MET A 1 6.08 39.42 -8.77
CA MET A 1 4.86 38.74 -9.25
C MET A 1 5.09 37.44 -10.06
N GLY A 2 6.31 36.92 -10.22
CA GLY A 2 6.57 35.73 -11.09
C GLY A 2 6.57 34.33 -10.43
N GLN A 3 6.20 34.18 -9.15
CA GLN A 3 6.24 32.87 -8.50
C GLN A 3 5.02 31.98 -8.81
N GLY A 4 3.82 32.56 -8.88
CA GLY A 4 2.57 31.82 -9.12
C GLY A 4 2.46 31.20 -10.52
N GLN A 5 2.87 31.93 -11.57
CA GLN A 5 2.81 31.45 -12.96
C GLN A 5 3.68 30.20 -13.19
N SER A 6 4.84 30.14 -12.55
CA SER A 6 5.75 29.00 -12.67
C SER A 6 5.24 27.76 -11.96
N SER A 7 4.48 27.91 -10.86
CA SER A 7 3.85 26.79 -10.17
C SER A 7 2.68 26.23 -10.99
N ALA A 8 1.78 27.11 -11.46
CA ALA A 8 0.64 26.73 -12.28
C ALA A 8 1.06 25.97 -13.56
N GLN A 9 2.15 26.40 -14.20
CA GLN A 9 2.71 25.68 -15.35
C GLN A 9 3.18 24.26 -14.98
N TRP A 10 3.83 24.10 -13.82
CA TRP A 10 4.26 22.78 -13.33
C TRP A 10 3.05 21.88 -13.08
N HIS A 11 2.03 22.35 -12.35
CA HIS A 11 0.81 21.57 -12.08
C HIS A 11 0.12 21.12 -13.38
N SER A 12 0.02 22.00 -14.38
CA SER A 12 -0.55 21.64 -15.69
C SER A 12 0.29 20.58 -16.41
N GLN A 13 1.62 20.69 -16.38
CA GLN A 13 2.50 19.71 -17.02
C GLN A 13 2.44 18.33 -16.36
N ILE A 14 2.43 18.29 -15.02
CA ILE A 14 2.28 17.04 -14.26
C ILE A 14 0.92 16.40 -14.55
N ARG A 15 -0.17 17.18 -14.51
CA ARG A 15 -1.52 16.67 -14.84
C ARG A 15 -1.59 16.05 -16.24
N ASN A 16 -0.98 16.71 -17.23
CA ASN A 16 -0.96 16.18 -18.61
C ASN A 16 -0.14 14.89 -18.71
N ALA A 17 1.01 14.81 -18.01
CA ALA A 17 1.83 13.60 -17.99
C ALA A 17 1.15 12.44 -17.23
N SER A 18 0.48 12.71 -16.10
CA SER A 18 -0.19 11.70 -15.29
C SER A 18 -1.50 11.19 -15.90
N THR A 19 -2.21 12.02 -16.67
CA THR A 19 -3.43 11.59 -17.39
C THR A 19 -3.13 10.46 -18.39
N THR A 20 -1.95 10.50 -19.03
CA THR A 20 -1.46 9.42 -19.90
C THR A 20 -1.24 8.10 -19.13
N GLN A 21 -0.98 8.19 -17.82
CA GLN A 21 -0.70 7.05 -16.94
C GLN A 21 -1.96 6.32 -16.49
N ILE A 22 -3.05 7.06 -16.19
CA ILE A 22 -4.35 6.48 -15.80
C ILE A 22 -4.93 5.62 -16.93
N ILE A 23 -4.69 6.01 -18.18
CA ILE A 23 -5.18 5.29 -19.37
C ILE A 23 -4.44 3.96 -19.57
N ASN A 24 -3.16 3.86 -19.16
CA ASN A 24 -2.31 2.71 -19.45
C ASN A 24 -2.20 1.69 -18.30
N GLY A 25 -2.89 1.92 -17.18
CA GLY A 25 -2.77 1.08 -15.99
C GLY A 25 -1.48 1.37 -15.25
N PHE A 26 -1.59 1.93 -14.04
CA PHE A 26 -0.43 2.14 -13.19
C PHE A 26 0.04 0.81 -12.61
N ASP A 27 1.20 0.34 -13.05
CA ASP A 27 1.95 -0.70 -12.36
C ASP A 27 2.92 -0.03 -11.36
N PRO A 28 2.67 -0.11 -10.04
CA PRO A 28 3.54 0.42 -8.99
C PRO A 28 4.87 -0.34 -8.85
N THR A 29 5.19 -1.31 -9.72
CA THR A 29 6.41 -2.12 -9.59
C THR A 29 7.46 -1.83 -10.64
N THR A 30 7.11 -1.19 -11.76
CA THR A 30 8.05 -0.87 -12.84
C THR A 30 8.30 0.64 -12.96
N PRO A 31 9.58 1.09 -12.98
CA PRO A 31 9.92 2.48 -13.32
C PRO A 31 9.48 2.78 -14.75
N SER A 32 8.26 3.30 -14.90
CA SER A 32 7.70 3.65 -16.20
C SER A 32 8.42 4.88 -16.77
N GLU A 33 8.44 5.00 -18.10
CA GLU A 33 8.87 6.21 -18.81
C GLU A 33 8.17 7.48 -18.26
N THR A 34 6.93 7.32 -17.80
CA THR A 34 6.16 8.38 -17.13
C THR A 34 6.83 8.86 -15.85
N SER A 35 7.38 7.97 -15.01
CA SER A 35 8.08 8.38 -13.80
C SER A 35 9.29 9.27 -14.12
N TYR A 36 10.05 8.95 -15.18
CA TYR A 36 11.16 9.78 -15.65
C TYR A 36 10.68 11.13 -16.18
N GLN A 37 9.59 11.15 -16.94
CA GLN A 37 9.00 12.38 -17.45
C GLN A 37 8.56 13.33 -16.32
N LEU A 38 7.89 12.78 -15.29
CA LEU A 38 7.45 13.54 -14.11
C LEU A 38 8.64 14.14 -13.35
N ARG A 39 9.69 13.34 -13.12
CA ARG A 39 10.93 13.81 -12.47
C ARG A 39 11.60 14.92 -13.28
N TRP A 40 11.67 14.76 -14.60
CA TRP A 40 12.26 15.75 -15.49
C TRP A 40 11.51 17.09 -15.46
N ILE A 41 10.18 17.09 -15.43
CA ILE A 41 9.36 18.31 -15.32
C ILE A 41 9.74 19.09 -14.05
N THR A 42 9.88 18.39 -12.91
CA THR A 42 10.31 18.99 -11.65
C THR A 42 11.75 19.51 -11.71
N ASP A 43 12.67 18.78 -12.32
CA ASP A 43 14.06 19.23 -12.48
C ASP A 43 14.13 20.52 -13.31
N GLN A 44 13.33 20.63 -14.37
CA GLN A 44 13.23 21.87 -15.18
C GLN A 44 12.64 23.02 -14.36
N TYR A 45 11.61 22.75 -13.56
CA TYR A 45 11.03 23.73 -12.65
C TYR A 45 12.08 24.25 -11.65
N LEU A 46 12.87 23.37 -11.03
CA LEU A 46 13.92 23.72 -10.08
C LEU A 46 15.06 24.52 -10.76
N LYS A 47 15.51 24.11 -11.95
CA LYS A 47 16.55 24.82 -12.72
C LYS A 47 16.16 26.27 -13.04
N LYS A 48 14.90 26.50 -13.43
CA LYS A 48 14.39 27.86 -13.72
C LYS A 48 14.43 28.79 -12.51
N LYS A 49 14.42 28.26 -11.29
CA LYS A 49 14.38 29.08 -10.08
C LYS A 49 15.72 29.72 -9.70
N LYS A 50 16.84 29.42 -10.40
CA LYS A 50 18.19 30.06 -10.47
C LYS A 50 18.87 30.63 -9.20
N LYS A 51 18.17 30.80 -8.08
CA LYS A 51 18.74 31.16 -6.77
C LYS A 51 19.34 29.89 -6.17
N LYS A 52 20.42 30.06 -5.40
CA LYS A 52 20.95 29.03 -4.50
C LYS A 52 19.86 28.70 -3.45
N LEU A 53 18.93 27.81 -3.79
CA LEU A 53 18.02 27.25 -2.80
C LEU A 53 18.85 26.34 -1.91
N THR A 54 18.71 26.54 -0.60
CA THR A 54 19.18 25.54 0.36
C THR A 54 18.37 24.24 0.18
N ALA A 55 18.88 23.13 0.70
CA ALA A 55 18.15 21.86 0.66
C ALA A 55 16.78 21.99 1.36
N GLU A 56 16.73 22.72 2.47
CA GLU A 56 15.52 22.96 3.25
C GLU A 56 14.50 23.85 2.51
N ASP A 57 14.96 24.91 1.84
CA ASP A 57 14.09 25.75 0.99
C ASP A 57 13.49 24.93 -0.16
N ARG A 58 14.28 24.02 -0.73
CA ARG A 58 13.84 23.15 -1.82
C ARG A 58 12.76 22.20 -1.32
N ASP A 59 13.01 21.52 -0.20
CA ASP A 59 12.06 20.58 0.39
C ASP A 59 10.74 21.26 0.75
N THR A 60 10.80 22.45 1.37
CA THR A 60 9.62 23.25 1.72
C THR A 60 8.78 23.59 0.49
N LYS A 61 9.44 23.98 -0.61
CA LYS A 61 8.72 24.33 -1.85
C LYS A 61 8.13 23.11 -2.55
N LEU A 62 8.88 22.01 -2.63
CA LEU A 62 8.38 20.77 -3.24
C LEU A 62 7.19 20.22 -2.45
N LEU A 63 7.23 20.32 -1.12
CA LEU A 63 6.11 19.95 -0.25
C LEU A 63 4.87 20.83 -0.51
N GLN A 64 5.04 22.14 -0.66
CA GLN A 64 3.94 23.04 -1.05
C GLN A 64 3.34 22.68 -2.42
N LEU A 65 4.18 22.32 -3.41
CA LEU A 65 3.71 21.87 -4.71
C LEU A 65 2.89 20.58 -4.61
N ILE A 66 3.35 19.61 -3.82
CA ILE A 66 2.62 18.36 -3.61
C ILE A 66 1.24 18.62 -2.98
N GLN A 67 1.19 19.45 -1.93
CA GLN A 67 -0.05 19.79 -1.23
C GLN A 67 -1.06 20.56 -2.08
N GLN A 68 -0.60 21.30 -3.08
CA GLN A 68 -1.44 22.09 -3.98
C GLN A 68 -1.88 21.30 -5.23
N HIS A 69 -1.38 20.08 -5.43
CA HIS A 69 -1.70 19.28 -6.61
C HIS A 69 -2.90 18.35 -6.34
N ASP A 70 -3.84 18.27 -7.29
CA ASP A 70 -5.05 17.44 -7.14
C ASP A 70 -4.72 15.93 -7.06
N ASP A 71 -3.77 15.49 -7.87
CA ASP A 71 -3.22 14.13 -7.87
C ASP A 71 -1.92 14.10 -7.06
N GLU A 72 -2.04 13.73 -5.79
CA GLU A 72 -0.91 13.66 -4.87
C GLU A 72 0.11 12.59 -5.24
N GLN A 73 -0.31 11.47 -5.83
CA GLN A 73 0.63 10.40 -6.20
C GLN A 73 1.54 10.87 -7.34
N ALA A 74 0.97 11.44 -8.40
CA ALA A 74 1.76 12.00 -9.48
C ALA A 74 2.72 13.10 -8.98
N ALA A 75 2.25 13.94 -8.06
CA ALA A 75 3.09 14.99 -7.46
C ALA A 75 4.21 14.43 -6.59
N ILE A 76 3.95 13.39 -5.78
CA ILE A 76 4.98 12.71 -4.98
C ILE A 76 6.01 12.07 -5.90
N ILE A 77 5.61 11.35 -6.95
CA ILE A 77 6.53 10.74 -7.92
C ILE A 77 7.40 11.81 -8.57
N ALA A 78 6.80 12.95 -8.92
CA ALA A 78 7.50 14.04 -9.57
C ALA A 78 8.48 14.77 -8.66
N CYS A 79 8.22 14.85 -7.35
CA CYS A 79 8.97 15.71 -6.43
C CYS A 79 9.93 14.93 -5.50
N ALA A 80 9.56 13.73 -5.06
CA ALA A 80 10.26 13.07 -3.95
C ALA A 80 11.69 12.62 -4.30
N HIS A 81 12.06 12.45 -5.58
CA HIS A 81 13.45 12.19 -5.99
C HIS A 81 14.37 13.39 -5.72
N ALA A 82 13.82 14.61 -5.72
CA ALA A 82 14.55 15.85 -5.51
C ALA A 82 14.46 16.34 -4.06
N MET A 83 13.75 15.63 -3.18
CA MET A 83 13.60 15.97 -1.75
C MET A 83 14.62 15.21 -0.88
N SER A 84 14.91 15.74 0.32
CA SER A 84 15.62 14.94 1.33
C SER A 84 14.78 13.73 1.80
N PRO A 85 15.40 12.60 2.18
CA PRO A 85 14.69 11.45 2.74
C PRO A 85 13.83 11.82 3.95
N GLU A 86 14.33 12.68 4.81
CA GLU A 86 13.64 13.15 6.01
C GLU A 86 12.39 13.96 5.67
N ALA A 87 12.44 14.80 4.64
CA ALA A 87 11.29 15.58 4.19
C ALA A 87 10.19 14.69 3.58
N VAL A 88 10.57 13.69 2.77
CA VAL A 88 9.63 12.71 2.22
C VAL A 88 8.99 11.89 3.34
N ARG A 89 9.78 11.44 4.32
CA ARG A 89 9.27 10.69 5.46
C ARG A 89 8.31 11.51 6.32
N LYS A 90 8.61 12.79 6.58
CA LYS A 90 7.70 13.72 7.26
C LYS A 90 6.41 13.98 6.47
N LEU A 91 6.49 14.09 5.14
CA LEU A 91 5.33 14.23 4.27
C LEU A 91 4.40 13.02 4.40
N LEU A 92 4.93 11.81 4.29
CA LEU A 92 4.15 10.56 4.45
C LEU A 92 3.59 10.45 5.87
N ALA A 93 4.39 10.70 6.90
CA ALA A 93 3.94 10.66 8.30
C ALA A 93 2.86 11.70 8.62
N ALA A 94 2.83 12.85 7.93
CA ALA A 94 1.74 13.81 8.04
C ALA A 94 0.44 13.24 7.46
N GLY A 95 0.54 12.47 6.37
CA GLY A 95 -0.56 11.72 5.77
C GLY A 95 -1.23 10.75 6.75
N LEU A 96 -0.47 10.13 7.68
CA LEU A 96 -1.01 9.24 8.73
C LEU A 96 -1.95 9.90 9.74
N ARG A 97 -2.08 11.23 9.76
CA ARG A 97 -3.07 11.93 10.61
C ARG A 97 -4.50 11.75 10.11
N ILE A 98 -4.76 10.73 9.30
CA ILE A 98 -6.08 10.29 8.85
C ILE A 98 -6.98 10.15 10.08
N SER A 99 -8.07 10.93 10.11
CA SER A 99 -9.09 10.83 11.14
C SER A 99 -9.69 9.42 11.15
N PRO A 100 -10.01 8.85 12.33
CA PRO A 100 -10.69 7.56 12.41
C PRO A 100 -11.97 7.57 11.56
N GLY A 101 -12.10 6.63 10.62
CA GLY A 101 -13.31 6.44 9.80
C GLY A 101 -13.18 6.72 8.29
N MET A 102 -12.06 7.24 7.79
CA MET A 102 -11.88 7.49 6.35
C MET A 102 -11.09 6.37 5.65
N GLN A 103 -11.78 5.31 5.23
CA GLN A 103 -11.17 4.19 4.47
C GLN A 103 -10.51 4.64 3.15
N PHE A 104 -11.12 5.59 2.42
CA PHE A 104 -10.59 6.15 1.17
C PHE A 104 -9.19 6.77 1.31
N ASN A 105 -8.83 7.24 2.51
CA ASN A 105 -7.53 7.84 2.74
C ASN A 105 -6.44 6.79 2.93
N VAL A 106 -6.79 5.56 3.36
CA VAL A 106 -5.82 4.49 3.58
C VAL A 106 -5.27 3.99 2.24
N GLU A 107 -6.12 3.76 1.25
CA GLU A 107 -5.69 3.33 -0.09
C GLU A 107 -4.74 4.35 -0.73
N ARG A 108 -5.11 5.63 -0.70
CA ARG A 108 -4.27 6.73 -1.20
C ARG A 108 -2.95 6.83 -0.46
N TYR A 109 -2.96 6.61 0.86
CA TYR A 109 -1.77 6.62 1.69
C TYR A 109 -0.81 5.46 1.36
N LEU A 110 -1.31 4.23 1.22
CA LEU A 110 -0.49 3.08 0.85
C LEU A 110 0.15 3.26 -0.53
N ARG A 111 -0.58 3.81 -1.51
CA ARG A 111 -0.02 4.17 -2.82
C ARG A 111 1.03 5.27 -2.72
N ALA A 112 0.86 6.25 -1.84
CA ALA A 112 1.86 7.29 -1.61
C ALA A 112 3.18 6.71 -1.06
N ILE A 113 3.11 5.72 -0.17
CA ILE A 113 4.30 4.98 0.31
C ILE A 113 5.02 4.30 -0.87
N GLN A 114 4.28 3.56 -1.72
CA GLN A 114 4.86 2.89 -2.88
C GLN A 114 5.50 3.88 -3.87
N ALA A 115 4.78 4.96 -4.19
CA ALA A 115 5.27 6.02 -5.06
C ALA A 115 6.56 6.65 -4.52
N ALA A 116 6.62 6.95 -3.22
CA ALA A 116 7.80 7.49 -2.57
C ALA A 116 8.99 6.50 -2.60
N TYR A 117 8.73 5.22 -2.36
CA TYR A 117 9.77 4.16 -2.42
C TYR A 117 10.42 4.08 -3.81
N GLN A 118 9.63 4.11 -4.89
CA GLN A 118 10.13 4.03 -6.26
C GLN A 118 11.10 5.17 -6.64
N VAL A 119 10.91 6.35 -6.07
CA VAL A 119 11.65 7.56 -6.46
C VAL A 119 12.70 7.96 -5.42
N ASN A 120 12.52 7.55 -4.16
CA ASN A 120 13.39 7.84 -3.03
C ASN A 120 13.44 6.65 -2.05
N PRO A 121 14.17 5.57 -2.40
CA PRO A 121 14.26 4.36 -1.57
C PRO A 121 15.04 4.57 -0.25
N LYS A 122 15.61 5.76 -0.03
CA LYS A 122 16.20 6.12 1.26
C LYS A 122 15.17 6.62 2.27
N ALA A 123 14.00 7.06 1.80
CA ALA A 123 12.94 7.59 2.65
C ALA A 123 11.99 6.50 3.18
N VAL A 124 11.79 5.45 2.37
CA VAL A 124 10.90 4.31 2.64
C VAL A 124 11.73 3.04 2.47
N THR A 125 11.67 2.14 3.46
CA THR A 125 12.37 0.86 3.43
C THR A 125 11.65 -0.15 2.53
N ASP A 126 12.39 -1.13 2.03
CA ASP A 126 11.83 -2.23 1.22
C ASP A 126 10.69 -2.95 1.94
N LEU A 127 10.81 -3.14 3.27
CA LEU A 127 9.78 -3.80 4.07
C LEU A 127 8.51 -2.95 4.17
N GLU A 128 8.62 -1.64 4.38
CA GLU A 128 7.47 -0.72 4.38
C GLU A 128 6.76 -0.73 3.01
N ALA A 129 7.52 -0.75 1.92
CA ALA A 129 6.99 -0.82 0.58
C ALA A 129 6.29 -2.16 0.29
N GLN A 130 6.86 -3.29 0.75
CA GLN A 130 6.25 -4.62 0.64
C GLN A 130 4.93 -4.70 1.41
N TRP A 131 4.89 -4.18 2.64
CA TRP A 131 3.65 -4.11 3.41
C TRP A 131 2.61 -3.22 2.73
N ALA A 132 3.01 -2.05 2.22
CA ALA A 132 2.08 -1.20 1.48
C ALA A 132 1.52 -1.89 0.23
N ALA A 133 2.35 -2.63 -0.49
CA ALA A 133 1.94 -3.42 -1.64
C ALA A 133 0.97 -4.55 -1.28
N ALA A 134 1.23 -5.28 -0.19
CA ALA A 134 0.40 -6.40 0.25
C ALA A 134 -0.95 -5.94 0.83
N LEU A 135 -0.99 -4.79 1.50
CA LEU A 135 -2.20 -4.23 2.09
C LEU A 135 -3.11 -3.54 1.07
N LEU A 136 -2.55 -3.02 -0.03
CA LEU A 136 -3.30 -2.23 -1.00
C LEU A 136 -4.51 -2.98 -1.62
N PRO A 137 -4.37 -4.24 -2.09
CA PRO A 137 -5.50 -5.02 -2.62
C PRO A 137 -6.61 -5.24 -1.59
N LEU A 138 -6.25 -5.38 -0.30
CA LEU A 138 -7.22 -5.59 0.79
C LEU A 138 -8.09 -4.37 1.06
N VAL A 139 -7.59 -3.17 0.73
CA VAL A 139 -8.32 -1.91 0.92
C VAL A 139 -9.12 -1.53 -0.34
N ALA A 140 -8.63 -1.89 -1.53
CA ALA A 140 -9.19 -1.46 -2.81
C ALA A 140 -10.57 -2.07 -3.17
N ASP A 141 -11.13 -2.94 -2.33
CA ASP A 141 -12.48 -3.56 -2.40
C ASP A 141 -12.84 -4.23 -3.74
N LYS A 142 -11.83 -4.57 -4.55
CA LYS A 142 -12.00 -5.06 -5.92
C LYS A 142 -11.61 -6.52 -6.09
N ASP A 143 -11.28 -7.22 -5.01
CA ASP A 143 -10.56 -8.49 -5.13
C ASP A 143 -11.35 -9.69 -4.61
N HIS A 144 -11.60 -10.64 -5.52
CA HIS A 144 -12.12 -11.96 -5.20
C HIS A 144 -11.07 -12.86 -4.53
N ASP A 145 -9.78 -12.47 -4.55
CA ASP A 145 -8.66 -13.24 -4.00
C ASP A 145 -8.14 -12.69 -2.66
N ALA A 146 -9.05 -12.19 -1.80
CA ALA A 146 -8.70 -11.66 -0.48
C ALA A 146 -7.87 -12.65 0.36
N GLY A 147 -8.12 -13.95 0.24
CA GLY A 147 -7.38 -15.00 0.94
C GLY A 147 -5.87 -14.97 0.65
N ARG A 148 -5.49 -14.85 -0.63
CA ARG A 148 -4.09 -14.81 -1.05
C ARG A 148 -3.36 -13.54 -0.58
N HIS A 149 -4.06 -12.41 -0.58
CA HIS A 149 -3.49 -11.15 -0.10
C HIS A 149 -3.31 -11.15 1.42
N ILE A 150 -4.24 -11.77 2.14
CA ILE A 150 -4.11 -12.02 3.58
C ILE A 150 -2.91 -12.92 3.84
N GLU A 151 -2.79 -14.05 3.13
CA GLU A 151 -1.65 -14.97 3.24
C GLU A 151 -0.32 -14.24 3.01
N THR A 152 -0.26 -13.40 1.96
CA THR A 152 0.91 -12.57 1.66
C THR A 152 1.26 -11.67 2.85
N CYS A 153 0.28 -10.98 3.44
CA CYS A 153 0.52 -10.15 4.62
C CYS A 153 0.99 -10.95 5.84
N LEU A 154 0.45 -12.15 6.07
CA LEU A 154 0.88 -13.01 7.18
C LEU A 154 2.30 -13.55 7.01
N SER A 155 2.79 -13.64 5.78
CA SER A 155 4.17 -14.07 5.48
C SER A 155 5.22 -12.97 5.72
N LEU A 156 4.81 -11.70 5.79
CA LEU A 156 5.72 -10.58 5.95
C LEU A 156 6.16 -10.41 7.42
N PRO A 157 7.44 -10.09 7.67
CA PRO A 157 7.91 -9.85 9.02
C PRO A 157 7.35 -8.52 9.57
N GLU A 158 6.82 -8.57 10.80
CA GLU A 158 6.41 -7.35 11.53
C GLU A 158 7.60 -6.63 12.17
N LYS A 159 8.62 -7.40 12.56
CA LYS A 159 9.86 -6.84 13.12
C LYS A 159 10.61 -6.09 12.02
N GLY A 160 10.80 -4.78 12.22
CA GLY A 160 11.52 -3.92 11.29
C GLY A 160 10.63 -2.90 10.57
N ILE A 161 9.31 -2.99 10.71
CA ILE A 161 8.42 -1.92 10.25
C ILE A 161 8.57 -0.74 11.21
N ALA A 162 8.98 0.41 10.70
CA ALA A 162 9.04 1.60 11.52
C ALA A 162 7.61 2.13 11.79
N PRO A 163 7.27 2.41 13.06
CA PRO A 163 5.90 2.74 13.47
C PRO A 163 5.42 4.11 12.96
N ASP A 164 6.32 4.90 12.37
CA ASP A 164 6.06 6.25 11.88
C ASP A 164 5.47 6.28 10.46
N LEU A 165 5.55 5.19 9.68
CA LEU A 165 4.88 5.07 8.38
C LEU A 165 3.77 4.01 8.37
N LEU A 166 3.92 2.91 9.11
CA LEU A 166 2.90 1.87 9.20
C LEU A 166 2.64 1.54 10.67
N ARG A 167 1.61 2.17 11.23
CA ARG A 167 1.21 1.90 12.62
C ARG A 167 0.62 0.50 12.72
N GLY A 168 1.05 -0.28 13.71
CA GLY A 168 0.51 -1.62 13.94
C GLY A 168 -1.02 -1.66 14.05
N SER A 169 -1.64 -0.64 14.65
CA SER A 169 -3.12 -0.53 14.72
C SER A 169 -3.80 -0.33 13.37
N MET A 170 -3.16 0.39 12.43
CA MET A 170 -3.66 0.55 11.06
C MET A 170 -3.60 -0.79 10.32
N VAL A 171 -2.44 -1.46 10.37
CA VAL A 171 -2.22 -2.77 9.74
C VAL A 171 -3.22 -3.79 10.28
N GLN A 172 -3.36 -3.89 11.60
CA GLN A 172 -4.33 -4.77 12.25
C GLN A 172 -5.78 -4.41 11.90
N GLY A 173 -6.11 -3.13 11.75
CA GLY A 173 -7.43 -2.69 11.34
C GLY A 173 -7.79 -3.16 9.92
N ILE A 174 -6.85 -3.01 8.98
CA ILE A 174 -7.01 -3.49 7.60
C ILE A 174 -7.15 -5.01 7.58
N LEU A 175 -6.25 -5.73 8.24
CA LEU A 175 -6.28 -7.19 8.28
C LEU A 175 -7.55 -7.73 8.92
N ARG A 176 -8.02 -7.16 10.04
CA ARG A 176 -9.29 -7.56 10.66
C ARG A 176 -10.46 -7.37 9.71
N SER A 177 -10.52 -6.24 9.00
CA SER A 177 -11.56 -6.01 8.02
C SER A 177 -11.48 -7.01 6.86
N ALA A 178 -10.27 -7.34 6.40
CA ALA A 178 -10.04 -8.31 5.34
C ALA A 178 -10.46 -9.73 5.76
N PHE A 179 -10.09 -10.17 6.96
CA PHE A 179 -10.51 -11.46 7.52
C PHE A 179 -12.03 -11.55 7.66
N ALA A 180 -12.70 -10.48 8.12
CA ALA A 180 -14.16 -10.47 8.21
C ALA A 180 -14.83 -10.62 6.84
N LYS A 181 -14.33 -9.90 5.81
CA LYS A 181 -14.82 -10.04 4.42
C LYS A 181 -14.55 -11.44 3.87
N PHE A 182 -13.35 -11.98 4.11
CA PHE A 182 -12.98 -13.31 3.68
C PHE A 182 -13.85 -14.39 4.32
N ALA A 183 -14.11 -14.31 5.63
CA ALA A 183 -15.02 -15.20 6.34
C ALA A 183 -16.44 -15.15 5.76
N ALA A 184 -16.98 -13.94 5.56
CA ALA A 184 -18.30 -13.76 4.94
C ALA A 184 -18.36 -14.36 3.53
N ARG A 185 -17.30 -14.23 2.74
CA ARG A 185 -17.22 -14.84 1.39
C ARG A 185 -17.18 -16.37 1.46
N LEU A 186 -16.47 -16.96 2.41
CA LEU A 186 -16.49 -18.41 2.60
C LEU A 186 -17.89 -18.90 2.98
N GLU A 187 -18.58 -18.20 3.88
CA GLU A 187 -19.96 -18.50 4.25
C GLU A 187 -20.91 -18.41 3.06
N GLU A 188 -20.82 -17.34 2.26
CA GLU A 188 -21.58 -17.17 1.02
C GLU A 188 -21.37 -18.33 0.05
N LEU A 189 -20.11 -18.68 -0.24
CA LEU A 189 -19.78 -19.82 -1.11
C LEU A 189 -20.36 -21.13 -0.57
N THR A 190 -20.36 -21.34 0.74
CA THR A 190 -20.98 -22.54 1.33
C THR A 190 -22.50 -22.54 1.24
N ASN A 191 -23.16 -21.38 1.42
CA ASN A 191 -24.60 -21.24 1.26
C ASN A 191 -25.04 -21.47 -0.19
N GLU A 192 -24.23 -21.07 -1.15
CA GLU A 192 -24.43 -21.32 -2.59
C GLU A 192 -24.03 -22.74 -3.02
N CYS A 193 -23.65 -23.62 -2.09
CA CYS A 193 -23.15 -24.97 -2.36
C CYS A 193 -21.89 -25.02 -3.25
N GLN A 194 -21.13 -23.91 -3.35
CA GLN A 194 -19.87 -23.82 -4.09
C GLN A 194 -18.68 -24.32 -3.26
N TRP A 195 -18.80 -25.53 -2.70
CA TRP A 195 -17.84 -26.09 -1.75
C TRP A 195 -16.42 -26.21 -2.31
N ALA A 196 -16.27 -26.52 -3.60
CA ALA A 196 -14.96 -26.61 -4.25
C ALA A 196 -14.23 -25.25 -4.25
N GLN A 197 -14.96 -24.15 -4.50
CA GLN A 197 -14.41 -22.81 -4.47
C GLN A 197 -14.07 -22.38 -3.04
N ALA A 198 -14.98 -22.60 -2.08
CA ALA A 198 -14.74 -22.31 -0.67
C ALA A 198 -13.47 -23.03 -0.16
N TYR A 199 -13.30 -24.30 -0.54
CA TYR A 199 -12.11 -25.07 -0.17
C TYR A 199 -10.85 -24.52 -0.81
N ALA A 200 -10.88 -24.24 -2.12
CA ALA A 200 -9.74 -23.64 -2.81
C ALA A 200 -9.29 -22.34 -2.12
N SER A 201 -10.24 -21.46 -1.81
CA SER A 201 -9.99 -20.17 -1.15
C SER A 201 -9.44 -20.29 0.28
N ALA A 202 -9.79 -21.36 1.01
CA ALA A 202 -9.37 -21.55 2.40
C ALA A 202 -8.20 -22.53 2.60
N SER A 203 -7.81 -23.27 1.56
CA SER A 203 -6.87 -24.38 1.64
C SER A 203 -5.49 -24.02 2.21
N TRP A 204 -5.04 -22.78 1.97
CA TRP A 204 -3.78 -22.22 2.48
C TRP A 204 -3.72 -22.21 4.02
N LEU A 205 -4.86 -22.09 4.71
CA LEU A 205 -4.92 -22.09 6.18
C LEU A 205 -4.39 -23.40 6.79
N SER A 206 -4.47 -24.50 6.05
CA SER A 206 -4.01 -25.81 6.52
C SER A 206 -2.49 -25.88 6.72
N ILE A 207 -1.73 -25.01 6.06
CA ILE A 207 -0.29 -24.86 6.27
C ILE A 207 -0.03 -24.41 7.71
N TYR A 208 -0.75 -23.39 8.18
CA TYR A 208 -0.58 -22.83 9.53
C TYR A 208 -1.08 -23.78 10.63
N ALA A 209 -2.19 -24.50 10.41
CA ALA A 209 -2.64 -25.53 11.34
C ALA A 209 -1.63 -26.68 11.50
N THR A 210 -0.93 -27.03 10.41
CA THR A 210 0.13 -28.05 10.42
C THR A 210 1.37 -27.56 11.16
N GLN A 211 1.77 -26.30 10.94
CA GLN A 211 2.90 -25.67 11.62
C GLN A 211 2.67 -25.53 13.13
N GLU A 212 1.44 -25.19 13.54
CA GLU A 212 1.02 -25.15 14.94
C GLU A 212 1.15 -26.53 15.59
N ALA A 213 0.61 -27.57 14.95
CA ALA A 213 0.69 -28.94 15.45
C ALA A 213 2.15 -29.46 15.55
N ALA A 214 3.02 -29.00 14.66
CA ALA A 214 4.45 -29.34 14.66
C ALA A 214 5.29 -28.55 15.68
N GLY A 215 4.72 -27.54 16.36
CA GLY A 215 5.43 -26.72 17.34
C GLY A 215 6.57 -25.88 16.74
N LEU A 216 6.47 -25.49 15.46
CA LEU A 216 7.56 -24.80 14.78
C LEU A 216 7.79 -23.37 15.31
N PRO A 217 9.04 -22.94 15.54
CA PRO A 217 9.36 -21.58 15.95
C PRO A 217 8.97 -20.60 14.82
N GLY A 218 8.13 -19.61 15.16
CA GLY A 218 7.56 -18.64 14.21
C GLY A 218 6.08 -18.89 13.90
N ALA A 219 5.58 -20.13 14.04
CA ALA A 219 4.17 -20.43 13.85
C ALA A 219 3.28 -19.71 14.89
N SER A 220 3.80 -19.52 16.11
CA SER A 220 3.07 -18.92 17.23
C SER A 220 2.56 -17.49 16.95
N ASP A 221 3.33 -16.67 16.24
CA ASP A 221 2.91 -15.28 15.95
C ASP A 221 1.77 -15.23 14.92
N THR A 222 1.91 -15.96 13.81
CA THR A 222 0.89 -16.04 12.76
C THR A 222 -0.39 -16.73 13.26
N VAL A 223 -0.25 -17.82 14.01
CA VAL A 223 -1.38 -18.51 14.64
C VAL A 223 -2.06 -17.60 15.66
N GLY A 224 -1.30 -16.85 16.46
CA GLY A 224 -1.85 -15.84 17.37
C GLY A 224 -2.69 -14.79 16.66
N LYS A 225 -2.21 -14.29 15.51
CA LYS A 225 -2.94 -13.34 14.65
C LYS A 225 -4.21 -13.94 14.08
N LEU A 226 -4.16 -15.17 13.58
CA LEU A 226 -5.32 -15.89 13.07
C LEU A 226 -6.37 -16.09 14.18
N ASN A 227 -5.96 -16.55 15.35
CA ASN A 227 -6.83 -16.70 16.52
C ASN A 227 -7.48 -15.38 16.95
N MET A 228 -6.76 -14.26 16.84
CA MET A 228 -7.26 -12.93 17.20
C MET A 228 -8.23 -12.35 16.15
N MET A 229 -7.97 -12.56 14.85
CA MET A 229 -8.66 -11.86 13.77
C MET A 229 -9.68 -12.71 13.01
N PHE A 230 -9.58 -14.04 13.04
CA PHE A 230 -10.45 -14.96 12.31
C PHE A 230 -10.75 -16.20 13.16
N LYS A 231 -11.73 -16.11 14.08
CA LYS A 231 -11.97 -17.13 15.10
C LYS A 231 -12.17 -18.55 14.55
N ASP A 232 -12.84 -18.68 13.41
CA ASP A 232 -13.19 -19.99 12.83
C ASP A 232 -12.15 -20.51 11.83
N TRP A 233 -10.98 -19.86 11.73
CA TRP A 233 -9.94 -20.23 10.75
C TRP A 233 -9.54 -21.71 10.84
N LEU A 234 -9.49 -22.28 12.04
CA LEU A 234 -9.07 -23.66 12.27
C LEU A 234 -10.09 -24.68 11.73
N MET A 235 -11.38 -24.35 11.76
CA MET A 235 -12.43 -25.15 11.13
C MET A 235 -12.17 -25.26 9.63
N TRP A 236 -11.95 -24.11 8.98
CA TRP A 236 -11.64 -24.04 7.55
C TRP A 236 -10.31 -24.71 7.20
N ALA A 237 -9.28 -24.57 8.05
CA ALA A 237 -7.98 -25.19 7.87
C ALA A 237 -8.03 -26.73 7.89
N ARG A 238 -8.93 -27.30 8.72
CA ARG A 238 -9.09 -28.76 8.89
C ARG A 238 -10.11 -29.36 7.94
N TRP A 239 -10.94 -28.53 7.31
CA TRP A 239 -11.96 -29.00 6.40
C TRP A 239 -11.33 -29.61 5.14
N ARG A 240 -11.73 -30.86 4.83
CA ARG A 240 -11.27 -31.64 3.68
C ARG A 240 -12.49 -32.20 2.94
N PRO A 241 -13.20 -31.40 2.15
CA PRO A 241 -14.34 -31.88 1.39
C PRO A 241 -13.88 -32.91 0.35
N ASN A 242 -14.70 -33.93 0.12
CA ASN A 242 -14.45 -34.88 -0.97
C ASN A 242 -14.82 -34.21 -2.30
N VAL A 243 -13.88 -33.49 -2.89
CA VAL A 243 -14.04 -32.75 -4.15
C VAL A 243 -14.43 -33.63 -5.35
N PHE A 244 -14.26 -34.96 -5.27
CA PHE A 244 -14.70 -35.88 -6.33
C PHE A 244 -16.18 -36.26 -6.25
N ARG A 245 -16.84 -35.95 -5.13
CA ARG A 245 -18.27 -36.23 -4.89
C ARG A 245 -19.15 -34.98 -4.89
N ILE A 246 -18.57 -33.79 -5.04
CA ILE A 246 -19.25 -32.49 -4.97
C ILE A 246 -19.21 -31.82 -6.34
#